data_AF-A0A2D5QB54-F1
#
_entry.id   AF-A0A2D5QB54-F1
#
_cell.length_a   1.000
_cell.length_b   1.000
_cell.length_c   1.000
_cell.angle_alpha   90.00
_cell.angle_beta   90.00
_cell.angle_gamma   90.00
#
_symmetry.space_group_name_H-M   'P 1'
#
loop_
_entity.id
_entity.type
_entity.pdbx_description
1 polymer ?
#
loop_
_entity_poly.entity_id
_entity_poly.type
_entity_poly.pdbx_seq_one_letter_code
_entity_poly.pdbx_strand_id
1 'polypeptide(L)' 'MNERFATNLSWYYHAIPFITAILGLIIGNVLVQDYGPFLKTIFPSICLIIGGYGGLIVLGEISEKKK' A
#
# COMPACT_ATOMS: atom_id res chain seq x y z
N MET A 1 -1.67 19.08 -9.87
CA MET A 1 -1.52 17.62 -9.73
C MET A 1 -1.12 17.11 -11.12
N ASN A 2 0.12 16.65 -11.31
CA ASN A 2 0.61 16.29 -12.65
C ASN A 2 -0.08 15.00 -13.10
N GLU A 3 -0.94 15.07 -14.13
CA GLU A 3 -1.84 13.99 -14.57
C GLU A 3 -1.14 12.77 -15.21
N ARG A 4 0.18 12.61 -15.06
CA ARG A 4 0.99 11.63 -15.80
C ARG A 4 1.76 10.61 -14.94
N PHE A 5 1.38 10.41 -13.68
CA PHE A 5 2.07 9.44 -12.81
C PHE A 5 2.06 7.99 -13.36
N ALA A 6 1.01 7.61 -14.09
CA ALA A 6 0.81 6.23 -14.54
C ALA A 6 1.24 5.97 -16.00
N THR A 7 1.26 7.00 -16.86
CA THR A 7 1.40 6.82 -18.32
C THR A 7 2.85 6.67 -18.78
N ASN A 8 3.84 7.07 -17.97
CA ASN A 8 5.26 6.99 -18.32
C ASN A 8 6.00 5.77 -17.71
N LEU A 9 5.33 4.98 -16.87
CA LEU A 9 5.94 3.85 -16.16
C LEU A 9 5.40 2.52 -16.70
N SER A 10 6.28 1.53 -16.84
CA SER A 10 5.86 0.18 -17.24
C SER A 10 4.82 -0.39 -16.28
N TRP A 11 3.86 -1.13 -16.85
CA TRP A 11 2.67 -1.58 -16.13
C TRP A 11 2.96 -2.32 -14.82
N TYR A 12 4.03 -3.10 -14.77
CA TYR A 12 4.39 -3.88 -13.58
C TYR A 12 4.64 -3.04 -12.32
N TYR A 13 5.03 -1.76 -12.44
CA TYR A 13 5.19 -0.89 -11.27
C TYR A 13 3.85 -0.56 -10.59
N HIS A 14 2.73 -0.67 -11.31
CA HIS A 14 1.40 -0.44 -10.75
C HIS A 14 0.95 -1.56 -9.81
N ALA A 15 1.70 -2.68 -9.75
CA ALA A 15 1.50 -3.69 -8.73
C ALA A 15 2.05 -3.26 -7.35
N ILE A 16 2.89 -2.22 -7.26
CA ILE A 16 3.51 -1.79 -6.00
C ILE A 16 2.46 -1.46 -4.94
N PRO A 17 1.46 -0.58 -5.19
CA PRO A 17 0.41 -0.28 -4.22
C PRO A 17 -0.37 -1.52 -3.77
N PHE A 18 -0.58 -2.48 -4.66
CA PHE A 18 -1.31 -3.71 -4.35
C PHE A 18 -0.49 -4.62 -3.44
N ILE A 19 0.79 -4.82 -3.75
CA ILE A 19 1.70 -5.63 -2.95
C ILE A 19 1.89 -5.00 -1.57
N THR A 20 2.10 -3.68 -1.48
CA THR A 20 2.28 -3.01 -0.20
C THR A 20 1.00 -3.01 0.64
N ALA A 21 -0.19 -2.91 0.02
CA ALA A 21 -1.47 -3.07 0.71
C ALA A 21 -1.64 -4.47 1.31
N ILE A 22 -1.32 -5.52 0.55
CA ILE A 22 -1.38 -6.91 1.04
C ILE A 22 -0.39 -7.13 2.19
N LEU A 23 0.84 -6.63 2.06
CA LEU A 23 1.83 -6.71 3.13
C LEU A 23 1.33 -5.98 4.39
N GLY A 24 0.75 -4.78 4.23
CA GLY A 24 0.12 -4.05 5.32
C GLY A 24 -0.99 -4.86 6.01
N LEU A 25 -1.88 -5.49 5.23
CA LEU A 25 -2.93 -6.36 5.77
C LEU A 25 -2.36 -7.53 6.58
N ILE A 26 -1.38 -8.25 6.02
CA ILE A 26 -0.77 -9.42 6.68
C ILE A 26 -0.09 -9.01 7.98
N ILE A 27 0.71 -7.94 7.95
CA ILE A 27 1.36 -7.40 9.14
C ILE A 27 0.31 -6.98 10.17
N GLY A 28 -0.69 -6.22 9.76
CA GLY A 28 -1.78 -5.78 10.63
C GLY A 28 -2.49 -6.95 11.30
N ASN A 29 -2.78 -8.01 10.56
CA ASN A 29 -3.38 -9.24 11.09
C ASN A 29 -2.48 -9.96 12.11
N VAL A 30 -1.18 -10.07 11.83
CA VAL A 30 -0.20 -10.68 12.75
C VAL A 30 -0.10 -9.87 14.05
N LEU A 31 -0.05 -8.54 13.95
CA LEU A 31 0.08 -7.66 15.10
C LEU A 31 -1.11 -7.72 16.06
N VAL A 32 -2.29 -8.14 15.60
CA VAL A 32 -3.51 -8.16 16.42
C VAL A 32 -3.97 -9.55 16.85
N GLN A 33 -3.13 -10.58 16.67
CA GLN A 33 -3.50 -11.98 16.99
C GLN A 33 -3.92 -12.18 18.45
N ASP A 34 -3.29 -11.47 19.39
CA ASP A 34 -3.57 -11.60 20.84
C ASP A 34 -4.59 -10.58 21.37
N TYR A 35 -5.19 -9.78 20.49
CA TYR A 35 -6.12 -8.72 20.88
C TYR A 35 -7.59 -9.14 20.75
N GLY A 36 -8.48 -8.30 21.28
CA GLY A 36 -9.93 -8.51 21.25
C GLY A 36 -10.55 -8.43 19.83
N PRO A 37 -11.81 -8.89 19.67
CA PRO A 37 -12.48 -8.99 18.36
C PRO A 37 -12.59 -7.66 17.62
N PHE A 38 -12.77 -6.56 18.36
CA PHE A 38 -12.86 -5.22 17.79
C PHE A 38 -11.57 -4.86 17.04
N LEU A 39 -10.41 -5.02 17.67
CA LEU A 39 -9.12 -4.66 17.08
C LEU A 39 -8.79 -5.55 15.87
N LYS A 40 -9.09 -6.85 15.97
CA LYS A 40 -8.94 -7.82 14.86
C LYS A 40 -9.74 -7.46 13.61
N THR A 41 -10.85 -6.74 13.77
CA THR A 41 -11.71 -6.35 12.66
C THR A 41 -11.22 -5.07 11.98
N ILE A 42 -10.85 -4.06 12.77
CA ILE A 42 -10.55 -2.72 12.23
C ILE A 42 -9.09 -2.55 11.83
N PHE A 43 -8.15 -3.11 12.61
CA PHE A 43 -6.74 -2.79 12.48
C PHE A 43 -6.12 -3.34 11.19
N PRO A 44 -6.37 -4.60 10.78
CA PRO A 44 -5.83 -5.10 9.51
C PRO A 44 -6.32 -4.29 8.31
N SER A 45 -7.59 -3.85 8.33
CA SER A 45 -8.17 -3.00 7.28
C SER A 45 -7.51 -1.62 7.21
N ILE A 46 -7.21 -1.01 8.37
CA ILE A 46 -6.46 0.26 8.43
C ILE A 46 -5.05 0.06 7.87
N CYS A 47 -4.36 -1.02 8.26
CA CYS A 47 -3.03 -1.32 7.74
C CYS A 47 -3.02 -1.58 6.23
N LEU A 48 -4.08 -2.18 5.67
CA LEU A 48 -4.25 -2.34 4.22
C LEU A 48 -4.29 -0.99 3.51
N ILE A 49 -5.09 -0.04 4.02
CA ILE A 49 -5.22 1.30 3.42
C ILE A 49 -3.88 2.04 3.50
N ILE A 50 -3.23 2.03 4.67
CA ILE A 50 -1.93 2.68 4.87
C ILE A 50 -0.87 2.04 3.97
N GLY A 51 -0.84 0.71 3.87
CA GLY A 51 0.09 -0.01 2.99
C GLY A 51 -0.11 0.34 1.52
N GLY A 52 -1.35 0.42 1.05
CA GLY A 52 -1.67 0.84 -0.32
C GLY A 52 -1.25 2.27 -0.61
N TYR A 53 -1.52 3.18 0.31
CA TYR A 53 -1.09 4.58 0.21
C TYR A 53 0.44 4.71 0.20
N GLY A 54 1.15 4.00 1.07
CA GLY A 54 2.61 3.95 1.06
C GLY A 54 3.18 3.47 -0.28
N GLY A 55 2.55 2.48 -0.91
CA GLY A 55 2.94 2.03 -2.24
C GLY A 55 2.70 3.06 -3.35
N LEU A 56 1.67 3.90 -3.23
CA LEU A 56 1.46 5.03 -4.14
C LEU A 56 2.57 6.10 -3.99
N ILE A 57 3.01 6.38 -2.77
CA ILE A 57 4.15 7.28 -2.53
C ILE A 57 5.41 6.71 -3.20
N VAL A 58 5.71 5.43 -2.97
CA VAL A 58 6.86 4.76 -3.60
C VAL A 58 6.77 4.80 -5.12
N LEU A 59 5.59 4.56 -5.69
CA LEU A 59 5.36 4.65 -7.13
C LEU A 59 5.62 6.08 -7.64
N GLY A 60 5.19 7.10 -6.89
CA GLY A 60 5.46 8.51 -7.18
C GLY A 60 6.95 8.81 -7.24
N GLU A 61 7.71 8.39 -6.22
CA GLU A 61 9.17 8.56 -6.16
C GLU A 61 9.90 7.88 -7.33
N ILE A 62 9.46 6.66 -7.69
CA ILE A 62 10.04 5.95 -8.84
C ILE A 62 9.73 6.68 -10.15
N SER A 63 8.50 7.20 -10.30
CA SER A 63 8.10 7.96 -11.48
C SER A 63 8.88 9.27 -11.60
N GLU A 64 9.17 9.95 -10.51
CA GLU A 64 9.97 11.19 -10.52
C GLU A 64 11.43 10.93 -10.90
N LYS A 65 12.04 9.86 -10.38
CA LYS A 65 13.43 9.50 -10.70
C LYS A 65 13.65 8.99 -12.12
N LYS A 66 12.60 8.49 -12.79
CA LYS A 66 12.64 8.00 -14.18
C LYS A 66 12.30 9.07 -15.22
N LYS A 67 11.91 10.27 -14.78
CA LYS A 67 11.58 11.40 -15.65
C LYS A 67 12.84 12.09 -16.17
#